data_AF-A0A7T3DG79-F1
#
_entry.id   AF-A0A7T3DG79-F1
#
_cell.length_a   1.000
_cell.length_b   1.000
_cell.length_c   1.000
_cell.angle_alpha   90.00
_cell.angle_beta   90.00
_cell.angle_gamma   90.00
#
_symmetry.space_group_name_H-M   'P 1'
#
loop_
_entity.id
_entity.type
_entity.pdbx_description
1 polymer ?
#
loop_
_entity_poly.entity_id
_entity_poly.type
_entity_poly.pdbx_seq_one_letter_code
_entity_poly.pdbx_strand_id
1 'polypeptide(L)'
;MTASTAPAVAPSGQPASAPLTRVALAYIEARFKLYLRFGEPARAHQLDRWRRSAVFLPNAVLCRVRWQANDYGTVRWQLMVMQACTPLDAAQRIPGVQPGARLLLHAEGEGQVRIVLERIDAIEALGIAPVAVSPAYWRTLANRLAARLPLPEYTTERHAAWLTGRALP
;
A
#
# COMPACT_ATOMS: atom_id res chain seq x y z
N MET A 1 4.69 16.87 -55.62
CA MET A 1 5.66 16.72 -54.52
C MET A 1 4.88 16.25 -53.30
N THR A 2 5.29 15.11 -52.76
CA THR A 2 4.50 14.18 -51.94
C THR A 2 4.39 14.59 -50.47
N ALA A 3 3.18 14.54 -49.92
CA ALA A 3 2.90 14.70 -48.49
C ALA A 3 3.40 13.46 -47.72
N SER A 4 4.15 13.70 -46.65
CA SER A 4 4.68 12.66 -45.76
C SER A 4 3.59 12.23 -44.77
N THR A 5 3.07 11.01 -44.94
CA THR A 5 2.10 10.39 -44.04
C THR A 5 2.85 9.74 -42.87
N ALA A 6 2.71 10.31 -41.66
CA ALA A 6 3.19 9.65 -40.44
C ALA A 6 2.30 8.44 -40.12
N PRO A 7 2.85 7.29 -39.68
CA PRO A 7 2.03 6.14 -39.33
C PRO A 7 1.32 6.40 -38.00
N ALA A 8 0.00 6.25 -38.03
CA ALA A 8 -0.82 6.19 -36.83
C ALA A 8 -0.42 4.98 -35.99
N VAL A 9 0.10 5.22 -34.78
CA VAL A 9 0.29 4.19 -33.77
C VAL A 9 -1.09 3.65 -33.40
N ALA A 10 -1.34 2.39 -33.76
CA ALA A 10 -2.55 1.68 -33.38
C ALA A 10 -2.66 1.63 -31.85
N PRO A 11 -3.86 1.85 -31.27
CA PRO A 11 -4.09 1.52 -29.88
C PRO A 11 -4.05 0.00 -29.77
N SER A 12 -2.97 -0.53 -29.20
CA SER A 12 -2.90 -1.93 -28.80
C SER A 12 -3.97 -2.17 -27.73
N GLY A 13 -5.12 -2.68 -28.18
CA GLY A 13 -6.18 -3.22 -27.34
C GLY A 13 -5.65 -4.44 -26.58
N GLN A 14 -5.17 -4.20 -25.36
CA GLN A 14 -5.12 -5.26 -24.35
C GLN A 14 -6.55 -5.37 -23.80
N PRO A 15 -7.15 -6.58 -23.72
CA PRO A 15 -8.46 -6.74 -23.08
C PRO A 15 -8.40 -6.16 -21.67
N ALA A 16 -9.52 -5.58 -21.22
CA ALA A 16 -9.71 -4.94 -19.92
C ALA A 16 -9.35 -5.88 -18.76
N SER A 17 -8.06 -6.06 -18.51
CA SER A 17 -7.55 -6.64 -17.28
C SER A 17 -7.91 -5.64 -16.19
N ALA A 18 -8.73 -6.06 -15.23
CA ALA A 18 -9.08 -5.25 -14.06
C ALA A 18 -7.84 -4.47 -13.58
N PRO A 19 -7.94 -3.16 -13.31
CA PRO A 19 -6.78 -2.32 -13.10
C PRO A 19 -5.98 -2.82 -11.90
N LEU A 20 -4.88 -3.50 -12.18
CA LEU A 20 -3.99 -4.01 -11.14
C LEU A 20 -3.19 -2.83 -10.59
N THR A 21 -3.17 -2.70 -9.26
CA THR A 21 -2.40 -1.65 -8.62
C THR A 21 -0.93 -2.07 -8.59
N ARG A 22 -0.08 -1.29 -9.25
CA ARG A 22 1.38 -1.49 -9.27
C ARG A 22 2.00 -0.61 -8.21
N VAL A 23 2.79 -1.19 -7.31
CA VAL A 23 3.51 -0.52 -6.23
C VAL A 23 5.01 -0.66 -6.47
N ALA A 24 5.69 0.47 -6.66
CA ALA A 24 7.13 0.53 -6.79
C ALA A 24 7.80 0.35 -5.44
N LEU A 25 8.81 -0.51 -5.44
CA LEU A 25 9.70 -0.83 -4.33
C LEU A 25 11.13 -0.56 -4.81
N ALA A 26 11.97 -0.08 -3.91
CA ALA A 26 13.34 0.23 -4.25
C ALA A 26 14.25 0.09 -3.03
N TYR A 27 15.48 -0.34 -3.29
CA TYR A 27 16.47 -0.58 -2.25
C TYR A 27 17.82 -0.01 -2.70
N ILE A 28 18.31 0.97 -1.96
CA ILE A 28 19.65 1.52 -2.08
C ILE A 28 20.31 1.31 -0.73
N GLU A 29 21.37 0.52 -0.75
CA GLU A 29 22.12 0.15 0.45
C GLU A 29 22.48 1.37 1.30
N ALA A 30 22.30 1.24 2.61
CA ALA A 30 22.53 2.26 3.64
C ALA A 30 21.75 3.60 3.52
N ARG A 31 21.10 3.91 2.38
CA ARG A 31 20.50 5.23 2.14
C ARG A 31 19.00 5.24 1.94
N PHE A 32 18.43 4.21 1.31
CA PHE A 32 17.01 4.21 0.97
C PHE A 32 16.42 2.80 0.93
N LYS A 33 15.35 2.57 1.67
CA LYS A 33 14.61 1.31 1.69
C LYS A 33 13.13 1.61 1.48
N LEU A 34 12.57 1.12 0.39
CA LEU A 34 11.15 1.15 0.08
C LEU A 34 10.69 -0.27 -0.16
N TYR A 35 10.02 -0.84 0.85
CA TYR A 35 9.64 -2.24 0.88
C TYR A 35 8.20 -2.40 1.38
N LEU A 36 7.67 -3.61 1.25
CA LEU A 36 6.36 -3.97 1.78
C LEU A 36 6.55 -4.60 3.16
N ARG A 37 5.83 -4.11 4.18
CA ARG A 37 5.76 -4.77 5.49
C ARG A 37 4.79 -5.95 5.47
N PHE A 38 3.69 -5.81 4.71
CA PHE A 38 2.75 -6.88 4.43
C PHE A 38 2.00 -6.58 3.11
N GLY A 39 1.36 -7.60 2.57
CA GLY A 39 0.66 -7.54 1.29
C GLY A 39 1.19 -8.61 0.35
N GLU A 40 0.30 -9.46 -0.14
CA GLU A 40 0.63 -10.54 -1.07
C GLU A 40 0.57 -10.01 -2.51
N PRO A 41 1.72 -9.80 -3.19
CA PRO A 41 1.71 -9.39 -4.58
C PRO A 41 1.30 -10.56 -5.46
N ALA A 42 0.32 -10.34 -6.34
CA ALA A 42 -0.06 -11.32 -7.35
C ALA A 42 1.07 -11.55 -8.37
N ARG A 43 1.86 -10.51 -8.66
CA ARG A 43 3.07 -10.59 -9.50
C ARG A 43 4.13 -9.63 -9.00
N ALA A 44 5.40 -9.95 -9.20
CA ALA A 44 6.51 -9.03 -9.02
C ALA A 44 7.30 -8.90 -10.33
N HIS A 45 7.62 -7.68 -10.72
CA HIS A 45 8.44 -7.37 -11.88
C HIS A 45 9.70 -6.64 -11.43
N GLN A 46 10.88 -7.18 -11.74
CA GLN A 46 12.13 -6.45 -11.54
C GLN A 46 12.24 -5.37 -12.62
N LEU A 47 12.39 -4.11 -12.21
CA LEU A 47 12.55 -2.99 -13.13
C LEU A 47 14.04 -2.73 -13.39
N ASP A 48 14.82 -2.65 -12.31
CA ASP A 48 16.27 -2.46 -12.33
C ASP A 48 16.90 -3.27 -11.19
N ARG A 49 18.23 -3.31 -11.11
CA ARG A 49 18.97 -4.00 -10.02
C ARG A 49 18.60 -3.53 -8.61
N TRP A 50 18.00 -2.35 -8.48
CA TRP A 50 17.60 -1.76 -7.19
C TRP A 50 16.12 -1.42 -7.09
N ARG A 51 15.32 -1.69 -8.13
CA ARG A 51 13.91 -1.30 -8.23
C ARG A 51 13.09 -2.49 -8.68
N ARG A 52 11.98 -2.75 -8.00
CA ARG A 52 11.00 -3.77 -8.38
C ARG A 52 9.59 -3.22 -8.25
N SER A 53 8.67 -3.72 -9.05
CA SER A 53 7.25 -3.39 -9.01
C SER A 53 6.48 -4.60 -8.51
N ALA A 54 5.70 -4.43 -7.45
CA ALA A 54 4.76 -5.41 -6.95
C ALA A 54 3.36 -5.09 -7.49
N VAL A 55 2.69 -6.08 -8.05
CA VAL A 55 1.38 -5.94 -8.69
C VAL A 55 0.34 -6.59 -7.79
N PHE A 56 -0.72 -5.85 -7.48
CA PHE A 56 -1.77 -6.26 -6.57
C PHE A 56 -3.11 -6.33 -7.28
N LEU A 57 -3.92 -7.31 -6.86
CA LEU A 57 -5.32 -7.41 -7.25
C LEU A 57 -6.12 -6.21 -6.70
N PRO A 58 -7.22 -5.79 -7.34
CA PRO A 58 -8.09 -4.76 -6.79
C PRO A 58 -8.59 -5.15 -5.39
N ASN A 59 -8.82 -4.16 -4.53
CA ASN A 59 -9.20 -4.32 -3.13
C ASN A 59 -8.17 -4.98 -2.20
N ALA A 60 -7.01 -5.42 -2.71
CA ALA A 60 -5.94 -5.95 -1.87
C ALA A 60 -5.39 -4.86 -0.94
N VAL A 61 -5.26 -5.18 0.35
CA VAL A 61 -4.67 -4.30 1.36
C VAL A 61 -3.18 -4.59 1.45
N LEU A 62 -2.36 -3.56 1.46
CA LEU A 62 -0.90 -3.66 1.52
C LEU A 62 -0.32 -2.55 2.39
N CYS A 63 0.82 -2.82 3.01
CA CYS A 63 1.57 -1.85 3.79
C CYS A 63 2.95 -1.63 3.19
N ARG A 64 3.23 -0.39 2.82
CA ARG A 64 4.51 0.05 2.28
C ARG A 64 5.24 0.89 3.31
N VAL A 65 6.50 0.57 3.55
CA VAL A 65 7.39 1.33 4.42
C VAL A 65 8.48 1.97 3.57
N ARG A 66 8.64 3.28 3.75
CA ARG A 66 9.72 4.08 3.18
C ARG A 66 10.62 4.54 4.32
N TRP A 67 11.86 4.08 4.30
CA TRP A 67 12.92 4.55 5.17
C TRP A 67 14.03 5.15 4.31
N GLN A 68 14.56 6.29 4.74
CA GLN A 68 15.62 7.01 4.07
C GLN A 68 16.55 7.59 5.13
N ALA A 69 17.84 7.40 4.96
CA ALA A 69 18.88 7.99 5.77
C ALA A 69 19.89 8.75 4.91
N ASN A 70 20.50 9.76 5.51
CA ASN A 70 21.70 10.40 5.02
C ASN A 70 22.87 10.03 5.93
N ASP A 71 24.04 10.62 5.67
CA ASP A 71 25.25 10.35 6.44
C ASP A 71 25.14 10.86 7.92
N TYR A 72 24.06 11.57 8.26
CA TYR A 72 23.78 12.11 9.60
C TYR A 72 22.62 11.39 10.33
N GLY A 73 22.00 10.38 9.71
CA GLY A 73 20.93 9.58 10.32
C GLY A 73 19.65 9.46 9.47
N THR A 74 18.57 8.99 10.10
CA THR A 74 17.27 8.79 9.41
C THR A 74 16.66 10.13 9.04
N VAL A 75 16.58 10.42 7.73
CA VAL A 75 15.98 11.65 7.19
C VAL A 75 14.47 11.50 7.07
N ARG A 76 14.00 10.32 6.68
CA ARG A 76 12.57 10.08 6.47
C ARG A 76 12.21 8.66 6.83
N TRP A 77 11.21 8.53 7.70
CA TRP A 77 10.58 7.25 7.99
C TRP A 77 9.08 7.42 7.84
N GLN A 78 8.48 6.64 6.94
CA GLN A 78 7.08 6.72 6.58
C GLN A 78 6.52 5.32 6.40
N LEU A 79 5.31 5.11 6.92
CA LEU A 79 4.54 3.89 6.74
C LEU A 79 3.19 4.26 6.16
N MET A 80 2.78 3.52 5.12
CA MET A 80 1.51 3.72 4.43
C MET A 80 0.78 2.39 4.31
N VAL A 81 -0.40 2.29 4.91
CA VAL A 81 -1.35 1.21 4.64
C VAL A 81 -2.31 1.70 3.57
N MET A 82 -2.42 0.94 2.50
CA MET A 82 -3.16 1.29 1.30
C MET A 82 -4.01 0.11 0.85
N GLN A 83 -5.07 0.42 0.13
CA GLN A 83 -5.88 -0.55 -0.57
C GLN A 83 -5.78 -0.30 -2.07
N ALA A 84 -5.53 -1.35 -2.84
CA ALA A 84 -5.54 -1.33 -4.30
C ALA A 84 -6.93 -0.88 -4.80
N CYS A 85 -6.96 0.17 -5.61
CA CYS A 85 -8.23 0.73 -6.09
C CYS A 85 -8.86 -0.14 -7.18
N THR A 86 -10.19 -0.19 -7.19
CA THR A 86 -10.96 -0.57 -8.38
C THR A 86 -11.13 0.67 -9.28
N PRO A 87 -11.51 0.52 -10.56
CA PRO A 87 -11.63 1.67 -11.47
C PRO A 87 -12.70 2.69 -11.06
N LEU A 88 -13.60 2.32 -10.14
CA LEU A 88 -14.68 3.18 -9.62
C LEU A 88 -14.32 3.86 -8.28
N ASP A 89 -13.19 3.51 -7.67
CA ASP A 89 -12.78 4.09 -6.38
C ASP A 89 -12.15 5.48 -6.54
N ALA A 90 -12.37 6.34 -5.53
CA ALA A 90 -11.60 7.57 -5.36
C ALA A 90 -10.13 7.26 -5.09
N ALA A 91 -9.33 7.15 -6.16
CA ALA A 91 -7.92 6.82 -6.09
C ALA A 91 -7.08 8.03 -5.69
N GLN A 92 -6.22 7.87 -4.68
CA GLN A 92 -5.23 8.87 -4.33
C GLN A 92 -3.96 8.63 -5.15
N ARG A 93 -3.42 9.71 -5.74
CA ARG A 93 -2.12 9.65 -6.41
C ARG A 93 -1.03 9.55 -5.36
N ILE A 94 -0.38 8.40 -5.33
CA ILE A 94 0.72 8.10 -4.42
C ILE A 94 1.97 7.86 -5.26
N PRO A 95 3.09 8.56 -5.00
CA PRO A 95 4.31 8.36 -5.78
C PRO A 95 4.74 6.90 -5.78
N GLY A 96 5.00 6.38 -6.98
CA GLY A 96 5.34 4.97 -7.18
C GLY A 96 4.14 4.01 -7.10
N VAL A 97 2.90 4.50 -7.07
CA VAL A 97 1.70 3.64 -7.16
C VAL A 97 0.87 4.05 -8.38
N GLN A 98 0.58 3.11 -9.27
CA GLN A 98 -0.21 3.34 -10.49
C GLN A 98 -1.30 2.27 -10.63
N PRO A 99 -2.55 2.63 -11.00
CA PRO A 99 -3.04 3.98 -11.31
C PRO A 99 -3.21 4.89 -10.07
N GLY A 100 -3.28 4.29 -8.89
CA GLY A 100 -3.39 4.96 -7.59
C GLY A 100 -3.76 3.95 -6.52
N ALA A 101 -3.96 4.41 -5.29
CA ALA A 101 -4.41 3.57 -4.20
C ALA A 101 -5.29 4.36 -3.24
N ARG A 102 -6.16 3.67 -2.51
CA ARG A 102 -6.92 4.27 -1.43
C ARG A 102 -6.06 4.25 -0.18
N LEU A 103 -5.63 5.42 0.27
CA LEU A 103 -4.85 5.56 1.49
C LEU A 103 -5.76 5.27 2.70
N LEU A 104 -5.36 4.29 3.52
CA LEU A 104 -6.09 3.93 4.73
C LEU A 104 -5.40 4.48 5.97
N LEU A 105 -4.07 4.43 6.01
CA LEU A 105 -3.26 4.95 7.10
C LEU A 105 -1.96 5.52 6.54
N HIS A 106 -1.57 6.69 7.05
CA HIS A 106 -0.26 7.28 6.83
C HIS A 106 0.32 7.70 8.17
N ALA A 107 1.53 7.21 8.46
CA ALA A 107 2.33 7.61 9.60
C ALA A 107 3.69 8.10 9.09
N GLU A 108 4.19 9.19 9.67
CA GLU A 108 5.49 9.76 9.36
C GLU A 108 6.22 10.15 10.64
N GLY A 109 7.52 9.91 10.65
CA GLY A 109 8.39 10.04 11.80
C GLY A 109 8.52 8.75 12.60
N GLU A 110 9.66 8.62 13.29
CA GLU A 110 10.03 7.42 14.04
C GLU A 110 8.96 7.01 15.08
N GLY A 111 8.50 7.93 15.92
CA GLY A 111 7.54 7.62 16.97
C GLY A 111 6.21 7.09 16.42
N GLN A 112 5.63 7.75 15.43
CA GLN A 112 4.36 7.33 14.84
C GLN A 112 4.49 6.01 14.08
N VAL A 113 5.56 5.85 13.30
CA VAL A 113 5.79 4.60 12.56
C VAL A 113 6.00 3.44 13.52
N ARG A 114 6.77 3.62 14.59
CA ARG A 114 6.99 2.59 15.61
C ARG A 114 5.68 2.18 16.29
N ILE A 115 4.87 3.14 16.71
CA ILE A 115 3.55 2.89 17.30
C ILE A 115 2.64 2.08 16.36
N VAL A 116 2.66 2.38 15.05
CA VAL A 116 1.86 1.64 14.07
C VAL A 116 2.42 0.24 13.84
N LEU A 117 3.75 0.08 13.81
CA LEU A 117 4.39 -1.24 13.71
C LEU A 117 4.05 -2.11 14.92
N GLU A 118 4.15 -1.57 16.14
CA GLU A 118 3.73 -2.28 17.37
C GLU A 118 2.27 -2.73 17.29
N ARG A 119 1.39 -1.91 16.70
CA ARG A 119 -0.01 -2.29 16.50
C ARG A 119 -0.18 -3.40 15.46
N ILE A 120 0.62 -3.40 14.39
CA ILE A 120 0.64 -4.48 13.39
C ILE A 120 1.14 -5.77 14.05
N ASP A 121 2.22 -5.70 14.82
CA ASP A 121 2.81 -6.85 15.49
C ASP A 121 1.84 -7.45 16.51
N ALA A 122 1.08 -6.61 17.24
CA ALA A 122 0.02 -7.08 18.13
C ALA A 122 -1.11 -7.82 17.40
N ILE A 123 -1.45 -7.41 16.17
CA ILE A 123 -2.45 -8.11 15.34
C ILE A 123 -1.90 -9.44 14.83
N GLU A 124 -0.65 -9.46 14.38
CA GLU A 124 0.04 -10.67 13.95
C GLU A 124 0.15 -11.69 15.09
N ALA A 125 0.37 -11.22 16.33
CA ALA A 125 0.39 -12.07 17.53
C ALA A 125 -0.95 -12.75 17.84
N LEU A 126 -2.07 -12.18 17.36
CA LEU A 126 -3.40 -12.82 17.43
C LEU A 126 -3.60 -13.89 16.34
N GLY A 127 -2.60 -14.13 15.48
CA GLY A 127 -2.70 -15.03 14.33
C GLY A 127 -3.49 -14.45 13.15
N ILE A 128 -3.78 -13.15 13.17
CA ILE A 128 -4.53 -12.47 12.12
C ILE A 128 -3.56 -11.86 11.12
N ALA A 129 -3.68 -12.23 9.85
CA ALA A 129 -2.90 -11.60 8.80
C ALA A 129 -3.30 -10.11 8.66
N PRO A 130 -2.37 -9.14 8.70
CA PRO A 130 -2.70 -7.71 8.60
C PRO A 130 -3.45 -7.34 7.31
N VAL A 131 -3.24 -8.11 6.24
CA VAL A 131 -3.97 -8.00 4.96
C VAL A 131 -5.46 -8.33 5.08
N ALA A 132 -5.83 -9.16 6.07
CA ALA A 132 -7.20 -9.53 6.38
C ALA A 132 -7.85 -8.56 7.39
N VAL A 133 -7.14 -7.57 7.90
CA VAL A 133 -7.75 -6.59 8.79
C VAL A 133 -8.69 -5.66 8.02
N SER A 134 -9.82 -5.30 8.64
CA SER A 134 -10.80 -4.38 8.05
C SER A 134 -10.17 -3.05 7.58
N PRO A 135 -10.42 -2.61 6.34
CA PRO A 135 -10.02 -1.28 5.87
C PRO A 135 -10.56 -0.13 6.72
N ALA A 136 -11.73 -0.33 7.35
CA ALA A 136 -12.32 0.66 8.25
C ALA A 136 -11.50 0.81 9.53
N TYR A 137 -10.99 -0.29 10.09
CA TYR A 137 -10.10 -0.25 11.26
C TYR A 137 -8.84 0.55 10.97
N TRP A 138 -8.20 0.34 9.82
CA TRP A 138 -7.01 1.11 9.42
C TRP A 138 -7.28 2.62 9.36
N ARG A 139 -8.46 3.02 8.84
CA ARG A 139 -8.88 4.44 8.84
C ARG A 139 -9.13 4.98 10.24
N THR A 140 -9.79 4.21 11.11
CA THR A 140 -9.99 4.61 12.51
C THR A 140 -8.66 4.77 13.23
N LEU A 141 -7.73 3.84 13.02
CA LEU A 141 -6.38 3.92 13.57
C LEU A 141 -5.65 5.19 13.08
N ALA A 142 -5.73 5.50 11.79
CA ALA A 142 -5.15 6.72 11.21
C ALA A 142 -5.74 8.00 11.80
N ASN A 143 -7.07 8.05 11.93
CA ASN A 143 -7.77 9.20 12.50
C ASN A 143 -7.39 9.41 13.98
N ARG A 144 -7.30 8.33 14.76
CA ARG A 144 -6.89 8.43 16.18
C ARG A 144 -5.41 8.79 16.33
N LEU A 145 -4.55 8.27 15.45
CA LEU A 145 -3.14 8.61 15.43
C LEU A 145 -2.95 10.12 15.16
N ALA A 146 -3.64 10.66 14.15
CA ALA A 146 -3.62 12.09 13.84
C ALA A 146 -4.19 12.95 14.98
N ALA A 147 -5.24 12.47 15.64
CA ALA A 147 -5.85 13.14 16.80
C ALA A 147 -5.08 12.93 18.12
N ARG A 148 -3.99 12.15 18.13
CA ARG A 148 -3.23 11.77 19.34
C ARG A 148 -4.09 11.13 20.43
N LEU A 149 -5.11 10.39 20.01
CA LEU A 149 -6.04 9.67 20.89
C LEU A 149 -5.57 8.23 21.15
N PRO A 150 -6.05 7.59 22.23
CA PRO A 150 -5.75 6.19 22.50
C PRO A 150 -6.13 5.31 21.30
N LEU A 151 -5.14 4.57 20.82
CA LEU A 151 -5.28 3.76 19.62
C LEU A 151 -6.18 2.55 19.87
N PRO A 152 -7.10 2.24 18.94
CA PRO A 152 -8.06 1.18 19.13
C PRO A 152 -7.38 -0.20 19.06
N GLU A 153 -7.68 -1.06 20.02
CA GLU A 153 -7.35 -2.47 19.94
C GLU A 153 -8.16 -3.17 18.84
N TYR A 154 -7.50 -4.12 18.18
CA TYR A 154 -8.12 -5.02 17.23
C TYR A 154 -8.23 -6.38 17.90
N THR A 155 -9.46 -6.88 18.04
CA THR A 155 -9.74 -8.15 18.70
C THR A 155 -10.22 -9.19 17.68
N THR A 156 -10.13 -10.45 18.06
CA THR A 156 -10.62 -11.59 17.30
C THR A 156 -12.12 -11.51 17.02
N GLU A 157 -12.92 -11.01 17.98
CA GLU A 157 -14.37 -10.87 17.82
C GLU A 157 -14.70 -9.82 16.77
N ARG A 158 -13.98 -8.69 16.77
CA ARG A 158 -14.13 -7.65 15.74
C ARG A 158 -13.72 -8.18 14.37
N HIS A 159 -12.69 -9.01 14.32
CA HIS A 159 -12.26 -9.65 13.07
C HIS A 159 -13.33 -10.60 12.52
N ALA A 160 -13.88 -11.47 13.38
CA ALA A 160 -14.96 -12.39 13.01
C ALA A 160 -16.21 -11.63 12.53
N ALA A 161 -16.63 -10.58 13.24
CA ALA A 161 -17.77 -9.75 12.84
C ALA A 161 -17.56 -9.10 11.45
N TRP A 162 -16.34 -8.65 11.16
CA TRP A 162 -16.00 -8.12 9.84
C TRP A 162 -16.00 -9.20 8.75
N LEU A 163 -15.48 -10.40 9.03
CA LEU A 163 -15.52 -11.52 8.08
C LEU A 163 -16.97 -11.89 7.74
N THR A 164 -17.85 -11.96 8.74
CA THR A 164 -19.29 -12.21 8.54
C THR A 164 -19.93 -11.10 7.71
N GLY A 165 -19.63 -9.83 8.03
CA GLY A 165 -20.15 -8.69 7.26
C GLY A 165 -19.65 -8.62 5.81
N ARG A 166 -18.50 -9.23 5.50
CA ARG A 166 -17.95 -9.32 4.14
C ARG A 166 -18.53 -10.49 3.34
N ALA A 167 -19.07 -11.51 4.02
CA ALA A 167 -19.72 -12.66 3.39
C ALA A 167 -21.19 -12.40 3.04
N LEU A 168 -21.76 -11.28 3.52
CA LEU A 168 -23.11 -10.85 3.16
C LEU A 168 -23.08 -10.17 1.76
N PRO A 169 -23.96 -10.58 0.83
CA PRO A 169 -24.02 -10.07 -0.55
C PRO A 169 -24.52 -8.63 -0.66
#